data_AF-A0A914A0W9-F1
#
_entry.id   AF-A0A914A0W9-F1
#
_cell.length_a   1.000
_cell.length_b   1.000
_cell.length_c   1.000
_cell.angle_alpha   90.00
_cell.angle_beta   90.00
_cell.angle_gamma   90.00
#
_symmetry.space_group_name_H-M   'P 1'
#
loop_
_entity.id
_entity.type
_entity.pdbx_description
1 polymer ?
#
loop_
_entity_poly.entity_id
_entity_poly.type
_entity_poly.pdbx_seq_one_letter_code
_entity_poly.pdbx_strand_id
1 'polypeptide(L)'
;MMPLITTCCACWELRQGTFVSCAYSLIYALVAVGLSAYGIHSYLNYYGNGFRTLSNDTALSTGLGMEQRVLYVANCVDIGLYAVLILSVILVILGVKKLQRFLFIPYLVTMGMLVVLQFLVCLLSVITMFMSHGPQEFVELFLAVVFFVVDLMCWVCVFSYYQEMRDGRAQIRANYTIRVPEISQSEKTEVTIDTSRSFDGPPAYTALYPKPSD
;
A
#
# COMPACT_ATOMS: atom_id res chain seq x y z
N MET A 1 -19.06 -8.19 -10.48
CA MET A 1 -18.85 -7.37 -9.25
C MET A 1 -18.46 -5.97 -9.71
N MET A 2 -19.17 -4.94 -9.26
CA MET A 2 -18.80 -3.56 -9.57
C MET A 2 -17.49 -3.21 -8.84
N PRO A 3 -16.59 -2.41 -9.44
CA PRO A 3 -15.43 -1.89 -8.72
C PRO A 3 -15.93 -1.07 -7.54
N LEU A 4 -15.41 -1.33 -6.34
CA LEU A 4 -15.85 -0.67 -5.10
C LEU A 4 -15.64 0.85 -5.16
N ILE A 5 -14.68 1.31 -5.97
CA ILE A 5 -14.29 2.71 -6.13
C ILE A 5 -13.88 2.95 -7.60
N THR A 6 -14.47 3.94 -8.28
CA THR A 6 -14.13 4.32 -9.67
C THR A 6 -13.00 5.36 -9.76
N THR A 7 -12.70 6.05 -8.65
CA THR A 7 -11.67 7.09 -8.52
C THR A 7 -10.95 6.95 -7.18
N CYS A 8 -9.66 6.56 -7.19
CA CYS A 8 -8.84 6.55 -5.96
C CYS A 8 -8.09 7.89 -5.85
N CYS A 9 -8.04 8.49 -4.66
CA CYS A 9 -7.44 9.80 -4.39
C CYS A 9 -8.01 10.94 -5.26
N ALA A 10 -9.29 11.23 -5.07
CA ALA A 10 -9.99 12.48 -5.37
C ALA A 10 -9.98 13.08 -6.81
N CYS A 11 -9.08 12.74 -7.74
CA CYS A 11 -9.04 13.33 -9.10
C CYS A 11 -8.19 12.58 -10.15
N TRP A 12 -7.45 11.50 -9.81
CA TRP A 12 -6.46 10.88 -10.73
C TRP A 12 -6.88 9.52 -11.29
N GLU A 13 -6.33 9.17 -12.46
CA GLU A 13 -6.50 7.85 -13.07
C GLU A 13 -5.99 6.75 -12.12
N LEU A 14 -6.72 5.64 -12.03
CA LEU A 14 -6.42 4.50 -11.15
C LEU A 14 -4.99 3.96 -11.32
N ARG A 15 -4.47 4.04 -12.55
CA ARG A 15 -3.10 3.63 -12.91
C ARG A 15 -2.05 4.54 -12.27
N GLN A 16 -2.24 5.86 -12.32
CA GLN A 16 -1.32 6.82 -11.70
C GLN A 16 -1.32 6.68 -10.17
N GLY A 17 -2.51 6.52 -9.57
CA GLY A 17 -2.63 6.28 -8.12
C GLY A 17 -1.86 5.04 -7.64
N THR A 18 -1.89 3.95 -8.43
CA THR A 18 -1.14 2.72 -8.11
C THR A 18 0.38 2.94 -8.18
N PHE A 19 0.87 3.79 -9.09
CA PHE A 19 2.30 4.13 -9.13
C PHE A 19 2.72 4.97 -7.93
N VAL A 20 1.91 5.96 -7.54
CA VAL A 20 2.18 6.81 -6.37
C VAL A 20 2.20 5.97 -5.09
N SER A 21 1.24 5.06 -4.91
CA SER A 21 1.21 4.17 -3.74
C SER A 21 2.43 3.25 -3.70
N CYS A 22 2.83 2.69 -4.84
CA CYS A 22 4.06 1.88 -4.92
C CYS A 22 5.31 2.68 -4.57
N ALA A 23 5.43 3.91 -5.10
CA ALA A 23 6.56 4.78 -4.80
C ALA A 23 6.62 5.15 -3.31
N TYR A 24 5.47 5.46 -2.70
CA TYR A 24 5.34 5.68 -1.27
C TYR A 24 5.80 4.46 -0.46
N SER A 25 5.23 3.27 -0.74
CA SER A 25 5.59 2.03 -0.04
C SER A 25 7.08 1.70 -0.18
N LEU A 26 7.71 2.00 -1.32
CA LEU A 26 9.13 1.77 -1.54
C LEU A 26 9.98 2.69 -0.65
N ILE A 27 9.68 3.99 -0.62
CA ILE A 27 10.40 4.96 0.21
C ILE A 27 10.23 4.60 1.69
N TYR A 28 9.00 4.30 2.09
CA TYR A 28 8.68 3.88 3.45
C TYR A 28 9.49 2.64 3.86
N ALA A 29 9.52 1.61 3.02
CA ALA A 29 10.28 0.39 3.29
C ALA A 29 11.78 0.64 3.42
N LEU A 30 12.36 1.52 2.58
CA LEU A 30 13.78 1.87 2.65
C LEU A 30 14.13 2.60 3.95
N VAL A 31 13.29 3.55 4.37
CA VAL A 31 13.47 4.26 5.64
C VAL A 31 13.34 3.29 6.81
N ALA A 32 12.32 2.42 6.79
CA ALA A 32 12.09 1.44 7.84
C ALA A 32 13.26 0.44 7.97
N VAL A 33 13.77 -0.10 6.85
CA VAL A 33 14.96 -0.95 6.85
C VAL A 33 16.17 -0.22 7.42
N GLY A 34 16.36 1.06 7.06
CA GLY A 34 17.46 1.88 7.59
C GLY A 34 17.36 2.06 9.11
N LEU A 35 16.16 2.33 9.63
CA LEU A 35 15.91 2.47 11.07
C LEU A 35 16.11 1.15 11.82
N SER A 36 15.57 0.04 11.31
CA SER A 36 15.75 -1.29 11.91
C SER A 36 17.21 -1.74 11.86
N ALA A 37 17.92 -1.47 10.77
CA ALA A 37 19.35 -1.76 10.65
C ALA A 37 20.18 -0.93 11.63
N TYR A 38 19.85 0.34 11.81
CA TYR A 38 20.47 1.19 12.83
C TYR A 38 20.20 0.67 14.24
N GLY A 39 18.98 0.20 14.53
CA GLY A 39 18.62 -0.43 15.81
C GLY A 39 19.42 -1.71 16.09
N ILE A 40 19.66 -2.52 15.06
CA ILE A 40 20.52 -3.71 15.19
C ILE A 40 21.97 -3.30 15.41
N HIS A 41 22.49 -2.32 14.68
CA HIS A 41 23.87 -1.86 14.81
C HIS A 41 24.13 -1.25 16.20
N SER A 42 23.21 -0.46 16.73
CA SER A 42 23.34 0.10 18.08
C SER A 42 23.30 -1.00 19.15
N TYR A 43 22.42 -1.99 19.00
CA TYR A 43 22.38 -3.17 19.87
C TYR A 43 23.70 -3.96 19.83
N LEU A 44 24.23 -4.25 18.64
CA LEU A 44 25.48 -4.99 18.47
C LEU A 44 26.70 -4.22 19.01
N ASN A 45 26.75 -2.89 18.90
CA ASN A 45 27.88 -2.14 19.46
C ASN A 45 27.85 -2.08 20.99
N TYR A 46 26.65 -1.99 21.58
CA TYR A 46 26.48 -1.97 23.02
C TYR A 46 26.75 -3.35 23.65
N TYR A 47 26.21 -4.42 23.06
CA TYR A 47 26.29 -5.78 23.61
C TYR A 47 27.38 -6.64 22.99
N GLY A 48 27.76 -6.44 21.74
CA GLY A 48 28.81 -7.23 21.07
C GLY A 48 30.20 -7.02 21.68
N ASN A 49 30.46 -5.83 22.24
CA ASN A 49 31.68 -5.56 22.99
C ASN A 49 31.57 -5.96 24.48
N GLY A 50 30.36 -5.96 25.06
CA GLY A 50 30.10 -6.27 26.48
C GLY A 50 29.75 -7.74 26.78
N PHE A 51 29.38 -8.56 25.79
CA PHE A 51 29.03 -9.97 25.98
C PHE A 51 30.23 -10.83 26.42
N ARG A 52 31.46 -10.35 26.22
CA ARG A 52 32.67 -11.00 26.78
C ARG A 52 32.80 -10.79 28.29
N THR A 53 32.06 -9.85 28.89
CA THR A 53 32.18 -9.45 30.30
C THR A 53 30.95 -9.80 31.15
N LEU A 54 29.78 -10.06 30.54
CA LEU A 54 28.50 -10.27 31.23
C LEU A 54 28.18 -11.75 31.55
N SER A 55 29.20 -12.60 31.74
CA SER A 55 29.01 -13.98 32.22
C SER A 55 28.83 -14.08 33.74
N ASN A 56 29.03 -12.99 34.50
CA ASN A 56 29.24 -13.10 35.94
C ASN A 56 28.15 -12.52 36.85
N ASP A 57 27.27 -11.60 36.43
CA ASP A 57 26.29 -10.98 37.34
C ASP A 57 24.83 -11.33 37.01
N THR A 58 24.25 -12.13 37.90
CA THR A 58 22.97 -12.83 37.78
C THR A 58 21.81 -12.06 38.44
N ALA A 59 20.60 -12.30 37.90
CA ALA A 59 19.26 -11.95 38.40
C ALA A 59 18.67 -10.54 38.14
N LEU A 60 19.38 -9.41 38.32
CA LEU A 60 18.79 -8.09 38.06
C LEU A 60 18.90 -7.65 36.58
N SER A 61 19.92 -8.18 35.88
CA SER A 61 20.16 -8.02 34.44
C SER A 61 19.17 -8.80 33.56
N THR A 62 18.38 -9.70 34.15
CA THR A 62 17.50 -10.62 33.42
C THR A 62 16.22 -9.96 32.91
N GLY A 63 15.71 -8.93 33.60
CA GLY A 63 14.53 -8.17 33.18
C GLY A 63 14.81 -7.24 32.00
N LEU A 64 15.78 -6.33 32.14
CA LEU A 64 16.17 -5.39 31.07
C LEU A 64 16.73 -6.10 29.83
N GLY A 65 17.45 -7.21 30.00
CA GLY A 65 17.99 -7.98 28.89
C GLY A 65 16.93 -8.66 28.03
N MET A 66 15.74 -8.97 28.57
CA MET A 66 14.66 -9.60 27.81
C MET A 66 13.99 -8.63 26.85
N GLU A 67 13.71 -7.40 27.29
CA GLU A 67 13.11 -6.36 26.44
C GLU A 67 13.99 -6.05 25.22
N GLN A 68 15.30 -5.93 25.43
CA GLN A 68 16.25 -5.62 24.35
C GLN A 68 16.42 -6.79 23.37
N ARG A 69 16.35 -8.04 23.84
CA ARG A 69 16.35 -9.22 22.96
C ARG A 69 15.10 -9.28 22.09
N VAL A 70 13.94 -8.94 22.66
CA VAL A 70 12.68 -8.86 21.90
C VAL A 70 12.78 -7.79 20.82
N LEU A 71 13.33 -6.60 21.13
CA LEU A 71 13.56 -5.54 20.15
C LEU A 71 14.54 -5.96 19.04
N TYR A 72 15.61 -6.69 19.38
CA TYR A 72 16.54 -7.21 18.36
C TYR A 72 15.84 -8.17 17.39
N VAL A 73 15.09 -9.14 17.92
CA VAL A 73 14.35 -10.10 17.10
C VAL A 73 13.29 -9.41 16.25
N ALA A 74 12.55 -8.45 16.83
CA ALA A 74 11.56 -7.65 16.11
C ALA A 74 12.19 -6.91 14.92
N ASN A 75 13.31 -6.20 15.13
CA ASN A 75 14.00 -5.50 14.05
C ASN A 75 14.49 -6.44 12.93
N CYS A 76 14.96 -7.65 13.26
CA CYS A 76 15.34 -8.64 12.26
C CYS A 76 14.14 -9.12 11.43
N VAL A 77 13.00 -9.36 12.09
CA VAL A 77 11.75 -9.75 11.42
C VAL A 77 11.24 -8.61 10.53
N ASP A 78 11.30 -7.37 11.00
CA ASP A 78 10.91 -6.18 10.26
C ASP A 78 11.73 -6.02 8.98
N ILE A 79 13.06 -6.15 9.05
CA ILE A 79 13.92 -6.10 7.86
C ILE A 79 13.50 -7.17 6.85
N GLY A 80 13.24 -8.39 7.30
CA GLY A 80 12.76 -9.46 6.44
C GLY A 80 11.43 -9.10 5.77
N LEU A 81 10.47 -8.59 6.54
CA LEU A 81 9.15 -8.20 6.06
C LEU A 81 9.23 -7.06 5.03
N TYR A 82 10.03 -6.02 5.30
CA TYR A 82 10.23 -4.90 4.38
C TYR A 82 11.02 -5.31 3.12
N ALA A 83 11.94 -6.27 3.21
CA ALA A 83 12.60 -6.82 2.02
C ALA A 83 11.60 -7.52 1.09
N VAL A 84 10.66 -8.30 1.66
CA VAL A 84 9.57 -8.89 0.86
C VAL A 84 8.65 -7.82 0.29
N LEU A 85 8.36 -6.75 1.06
CA LEU A 85 7.58 -5.62 0.56
C LEU A 85 8.27 -4.94 -0.63
N ILE A 86 9.57 -4.64 -0.56
CA ILE A 86 10.34 -4.06 -1.68
C ILE A 86 10.25 -4.95 -2.92
N LEU A 87 10.47 -6.26 -2.76
CA LEU A 87 10.36 -7.21 -3.87
C LEU A 87 8.94 -7.21 -4.46
N SER A 88 7.92 -7.16 -3.61
CA SER A 88 6.52 -7.11 -4.03
C SER A 88 6.16 -5.82 -4.79
N VAL A 89 6.72 -4.67 -4.39
CA VAL A 89 6.54 -3.39 -5.11
C VAL A 89 7.15 -3.45 -6.50
N ILE A 90 8.36 -4.03 -6.64
CA ILE A 90 8.99 -4.23 -7.94
C ILE A 90 8.12 -5.12 -8.83
N LEU A 91 7.55 -6.19 -8.28
CA LEU A 91 6.63 -7.06 -9.01
C LEU A 91 5.37 -6.31 -9.47
N VAL A 92 4.79 -5.44 -8.64
CA VAL A 92 3.65 -4.62 -9.04
C VAL A 92 4.01 -3.71 -10.21
N ILE A 93 5.16 -3.03 -10.16
CA ILE A 93 5.63 -2.15 -11.25
C ILE A 93 5.79 -2.94 -12.56
N LEU A 94 6.37 -4.15 -12.49
CA LEU A 94 6.48 -5.05 -13.65
C LEU A 94 5.10 -5.56 -14.11
N GLY A 95 4.20 -5.83 -13.17
CA GLY A 95 2.82 -6.26 -13.40
C GLY A 95 2.01 -5.21 -14.16
N VAL A 96 2.19 -3.92 -13.83
CA VAL A 96 1.56 -2.82 -14.56
C VAL A 96 2.05 -2.76 -16.01
N LYS A 97 3.35 -3.01 -16.26
CA LYS A 97 3.92 -3.03 -17.62
C LYS A 97 3.46 -4.21 -18.44
N LYS A 98 3.41 -5.40 -17.83
CA LYS A 98 3.03 -6.66 -18.51
C LYS A 98 1.53 -6.95 -18.50
N LEU A 99 0.71 -6.13 -17.85
CA LEU A 99 -0.73 -6.36 -17.63
C LEU A 99 -1.03 -7.76 -17.05
N GLN A 100 -0.12 -8.28 -16.20
CA GLN A 100 -0.22 -9.61 -15.62
C GLN A 100 -0.75 -9.56 -14.18
N ARG A 101 -1.93 -10.14 -13.97
CA ARG A 101 -2.65 -10.15 -12.69
C ARG A 101 -1.92 -10.83 -11.53
N PHE A 102 -1.13 -11.87 -11.81
CA PHE A 102 -0.50 -12.69 -10.77
C PHE A 102 0.60 -11.95 -9.99
N LEU A 103 1.18 -10.90 -10.58
CA LEU A 103 2.27 -10.15 -9.96
C LEU A 103 1.80 -9.19 -8.84
N PHE A 104 0.50 -8.94 -8.73
CA PHE A 104 -0.09 -8.05 -7.72
C PHE A 104 -0.42 -8.74 -6.40
N ILE A 105 -0.64 -10.06 -6.45
CA ILE A 105 -0.99 -10.88 -5.28
C ILE A 105 0.03 -10.75 -4.14
N PRO A 106 1.36 -10.87 -4.36
CA PRO A 106 2.31 -10.79 -3.25
C PRO A 106 2.24 -9.44 -2.52
N TYR A 107 2.10 -8.34 -3.26
CA TYR A 107 1.97 -7.01 -2.65
C TYR A 107 0.68 -6.85 -1.86
N LEU A 108 -0.45 -7.32 -2.39
CA LEU A 108 -1.73 -7.25 -1.67
C LEU A 108 -1.73 -8.04 -0.36
N VAL A 109 -1.05 -9.19 -0.35
CA VAL A 109 -0.91 -10.01 0.86
C VAL A 109 0.03 -9.35 1.85
N THR A 110 1.23 -8.92 1.43
CA THR A 110 2.23 -8.32 2.34
C THR A 110 1.75 -6.99 2.91
N MET A 111 1.23 -6.10 2.07
CA MET A 111 0.70 -4.82 2.51
C MET A 111 -0.57 -4.98 3.37
N GLY A 112 -1.41 -5.98 3.07
CA GLY A 112 -2.57 -6.32 3.91
C GLY A 112 -2.16 -6.79 5.31
N MET A 113 -1.12 -7.62 5.39
CA MET A 113 -0.56 -8.04 6.68
C MET A 113 0.02 -6.86 7.47
N LEU A 114 0.68 -5.92 6.79
CA LEU A 114 1.19 -4.69 7.41
C LEU A 114 0.07 -3.81 7.97
N VAL A 115 -1.03 -3.63 7.24
CA VAL A 115 -2.20 -2.88 7.72
C VAL A 115 -2.77 -3.52 9.00
N VAL A 116 -2.85 -4.85 9.06
CA VAL A 116 -3.30 -5.55 10.27
C VAL A 116 -2.33 -5.36 11.43
N LEU A 117 -1.02 -5.46 11.18
CA LEU A 117 0.00 -5.21 12.20
C LEU A 117 -0.07 -3.77 12.71
N GLN A 118 -0.23 -2.79 11.82
CA GLN A 118 -0.35 -1.37 12.15
C GLN A 118 -1.63 -1.08 12.96
N PHE A 119 -2.72 -1.79 12.67
CA PHE A 119 -3.93 -1.73 13.48
C PHE A 119 -3.67 -2.25 14.91
N LEU A 120 -2.95 -3.35 15.07
CA LEU A 120 -2.57 -3.86 16.40
C LEU A 120 -1.67 -2.87 17.15
N VAL A 121 -0.71 -2.25 16.46
CA VAL A 121 0.14 -1.19 17.04
C VAL A 121 -0.72 -0.01 17.50
N CYS A 122 -1.67 0.44 16.69
CA CYS A 122 -2.61 1.50 17.09
C CYS A 122 -3.39 1.13 18.36
N LEU A 123 -3.88 -0.11 18.46
CA LEU A 123 -4.58 -0.58 19.67
C LEU A 123 -3.66 -0.58 20.90
N LEU A 124 -2.41 -1.02 20.75
CA LEU A 124 -1.42 -1.00 21.82
C LEU A 124 -1.09 0.43 22.25
N SER A 125 -0.88 1.36 21.31
CA SER A 125 -0.61 2.77 21.60
C SER A 125 -1.78 3.46 22.31
N VAL A 126 -3.03 3.06 22.03
CA VAL A 126 -4.20 3.54 22.79
C VAL A 126 -4.12 3.06 24.25
N ILE A 127 -3.77 1.79 24.48
CA ILE A 127 -3.63 1.23 25.83
C ILE A 127 -2.50 1.93 26.60
N THR A 128 -1.33 2.16 25.98
CA THR A 128 -0.20 2.85 26.63
C THR A 128 -0.55 4.30 26.97
N MET A 129 -1.29 4.99 26.10
CA MET A 129 -1.79 6.34 26.36
C MET A 129 -2.62 6.40 27.66
N PHE A 130 -3.53 5.44 27.88
CA PHE A 130 -4.36 5.39 29.10
C PHE A 130 -3.55 5.10 30.37
N MET A 131 -2.42 4.41 30.25
CA MET A 131 -1.58 4.06 31.41
C MET A 131 -0.60 5.19 31.76
N SER A 132 0.00 5.84 30.77
CA SER A 132 1.19 6.68 30.96
C SER A 132 0.91 8.19 30.93
N HIS A 133 -0.24 8.65 30.39
CA HIS A 133 -0.66 10.07 30.32
C HIS A 133 0.44 11.08 29.85
N GLY A 134 1.49 10.61 29.21
CA GLY A 134 2.62 11.43 28.77
C GLY A 134 2.33 12.09 27.41
N PRO A 135 2.87 13.30 27.15
CA PRO A 135 2.72 13.97 25.85
C PRO A 135 3.38 13.19 24.71
N GLN A 136 4.38 12.36 25.00
CA GLN A 136 5.07 11.51 24.02
C GLN A 136 4.14 10.45 23.43
N GLU A 137 3.35 9.77 24.27
CA GLU A 137 2.41 8.72 23.85
C GLU A 137 1.34 9.26 22.89
N PHE A 138 0.92 10.52 23.09
CA PHE A 138 -0.05 11.17 22.23
C PHE A 138 0.51 11.39 20.81
N VAL A 139 1.77 11.83 20.71
CA VAL A 139 2.44 12.01 19.42
C VAL A 139 2.62 10.66 18.71
N GLU A 140 2.99 9.62 19.45
CA GLU A 140 3.11 8.27 18.92
C GLU A 140 1.78 7.74 18.38
N LEU A 141 0.69 7.85 19.15
CA LEU A 141 -0.64 7.45 18.71
C LEU A 141 -1.08 8.23 17.46
N PHE A 142 -0.86 9.55 17.44
CA PHE A 142 -1.21 10.38 16.29
C PHE A 142 -0.46 9.92 15.03
N LEU A 143 0.85 9.70 15.13
CA LEU A 143 1.64 9.18 14.00
C LEU A 143 1.17 7.78 13.58
N ALA A 144 0.92 6.88 14.53
CA ALA A 144 0.47 5.52 14.25
C ALA A 144 -0.85 5.51 13.46
N VAL A 145 -1.80 6.39 13.82
CA VAL A 145 -3.08 6.54 13.11
C VAL A 145 -2.88 7.13 11.72
N VAL A 146 -2.02 8.14 11.56
CA VAL A 146 -1.73 8.73 10.24
C VAL A 146 -1.13 7.68 9.30
N PHE A 147 -0.12 6.92 9.76
CA PHE A 147 0.47 5.84 8.98
C PHE A 147 -0.56 4.75 8.65
N PHE A 148 -1.39 4.35 9.60
CA PHE A 148 -2.47 3.39 9.37
C PHE A 148 -3.42 3.82 8.25
N VAL A 149 -3.86 5.08 8.26
CA VAL A 149 -4.76 5.61 7.22
C VAL A 149 -4.07 5.63 5.86
N VAL A 150 -2.81 6.05 5.80
CA VAL A 150 -2.06 6.08 4.53
C VAL A 150 -1.84 4.67 3.98
N ASP A 151 -1.48 3.71 4.83
CA ASP A 151 -1.28 2.31 4.44
C ASP A 151 -2.59 1.66 3.96
N LEU A 152 -3.69 1.92 4.67
CA LEU A 152 -5.03 1.47 4.27
C LEU A 152 -5.39 2.04 2.89
N MET A 153 -5.14 3.34 2.66
CA MET A 153 -5.40 3.98 1.36
C MET A 153 -4.54 3.36 0.25
N CYS A 154 -3.25 3.12 0.50
CA CYS A 154 -2.37 2.46 -0.46
C CYS A 154 -2.86 1.05 -0.82
N TRP A 155 -3.25 0.28 0.20
CA TRP A 155 -3.78 -1.07 0.01
C TRP A 155 -5.09 -1.06 -0.79
N VAL A 156 -6.05 -0.20 -0.43
CA VAL A 156 -7.34 -0.07 -1.13
C VAL A 156 -7.13 0.38 -2.59
N CYS A 157 -6.22 1.30 -2.88
CA CYS A 157 -5.96 1.74 -4.25
C CYS A 157 -5.38 0.61 -5.11
N VAL A 158 -4.39 -0.13 -4.62
CA VAL A 158 -3.83 -1.28 -5.38
C VAL A 158 -4.85 -2.42 -5.50
N PHE A 159 -5.67 -2.64 -4.47
CA PHE A 159 -6.74 -3.64 -4.50
C PHE A 159 -7.82 -3.30 -5.53
N SER A 160 -8.21 -2.02 -5.61
CA SER A 160 -9.17 -1.54 -6.60
C SER A 160 -8.64 -1.71 -8.03
N TYR A 161 -7.36 -1.41 -8.26
CA TYR A 161 -6.71 -1.64 -9.55
C TYR A 161 -6.61 -3.14 -9.89
N TYR A 162 -6.34 -3.98 -8.90
CA TYR A 162 -6.35 -5.44 -9.06
C TYR A 162 -7.72 -5.97 -9.49
N GLN A 163 -8.81 -5.47 -8.89
CA GLN A 163 -10.17 -5.82 -9.32
C GLN A 163 -10.45 -5.42 -10.76
N GLU A 164 -10.00 -4.23 -11.18
CA GLU A 164 -10.18 -3.76 -12.55
C GLU A 164 -9.45 -4.64 -13.58
N MET A 165 -8.24 -5.09 -13.26
CA MET A 165 -7.51 -6.04 -14.11
C MET A 165 -8.17 -7.42 -14.13
N ARG A 166 -8.71 -7.88 -12.99
CA ARG A 166 -9.42 -9.16 -12.91
C ARG A 166 -10.65 -9.18 -13.81
N ASP A 167 -11.37 -8.07 -13.86
CA ASP A 167 -12.58 -7.92 -14.66
C ASP A 167 -12.29 -7.62 -16.14
N GLY A 168 -11.02 -7.60 -16.57
CA GLY A 168 -10.60 -7.36 -17.95
C GLY A 168 -10.75 -5.90 -18.44
N ARG A 169 -11.37 -5.02 -17.64
CA ARG A 169 -11.61 -3.61 -17.99
C ARG A 169 -10.32 -2.81 -18.21
N ALA A 170 -9.25 -3.16 -17.49
CA ALA A 170 -7.94 -2.52 -17.67
C ALA A 170 -7.33 -2.76 -19.06
N GLN A 171 -7.51 -3.96 -19.63
CA GLN A 171 -7.03 -4.28 -20.99
C GLN A 171 -7.85 -3.55 -22.05
N ILE A 172 -9.16 -3.39 -21.81
CA ILE A 172 -10.05 -2.66 -22.70
C ILE A 172 -9.64 -1.18 -22.76
N ARG A 173 -9.44 -0.50 -21.62
CA ARG A 173 -8.97 0.89 -21.61
C ARG A 173 -7.64 1.08 -22.31
N ALA A 174 -6.65 0.21 -22.02
CA ALA A 174 -5.34 0.29 -22.67
C ALA A 174 -5.43 0.17 -24.21
N ASN A 175 -6.33 -0.69 -24.71
CA ASN A 175 -6.58 -0.80 -26.15
C ASN A 175 -7.30 0.44 -26.74
N TYR A 176 -8.20 1.08 -25.99
CA TYR A 176 -8.85 2.32 -26.44
C TYR A 176 -7.86 3.50 -26.48
N THR A 177 -6.98 3.65 -25.50
CA THR A 177 -5.98 4.73 -25.49
C THR A 177 -5.02 4.65 -26.69
N ILE A 178 -4.74 3.43 -27.19
CA ILE A 178 -3.89 3.23 -28.37
C ILE A 178 -4.67 3.47 -29.67
N ARG A 179 -5.97 3.19 -29.71
CA ARG A 179 -6.79 3.28 -30.92
C ARG A 179 -7.44 4.63 -31.17
N VAL A 180 -7.45 5.53 -30.19
CA VAL A 180 -7.83 6.93 -30.41
C VAL A 180 -6.54 7.74 -30.47
N PRO A 181 -5.83 7.78 -31.61
CA PRO A 181 -4.96 8.91 -31.85
C PRO A 181 -5.84 10.16 -31.82
N GLU A 182 -5.27 11.22 -31.27
CA GLU A 182 -5.77 12.56 -31.08
C GLU A 182 -6.43 13.16 -32.35
N ILE A 183 -7.63 12.70 -32.70
CA ILE A 183 -8.48 13.30 -33.74
C ILE A 183 -9.66 13.96 -33.02
N SER A 184 -9.41 15.02 -32.25
CA SER A 184 -10.42 16.05 -31.94
C SER A 184 -9.88 17.12 -30.98
N GLN A 185 -8.99 17.98 -31.49
CA GLN A 185 -9.00 19.39 -31.08
C GLN A 185 -9.09 20.37 -32.26
N SER A 186 -9.28 19.88 -33.49
CA SER A 186 -9.47 20.73 -34.67
C SER A 186 -10.77 20.42 -35.39
N GLU A 187 -11.91 20.52 -34.72
CA GLU A 187 -13.16 20.92 -35.39
C GLU A 187 -14.16 21.43 -34.37
N LYS A 188 -14.11 22.74 -34.11
CA LYS A 188 -15.17 23.47 -33.45
C LYS A 188 -16.25 23.74 -34.51
N THR A 189 -16.90 22.70 -35.00
CA THR A 189 -18.09 22.85 -35.85
C THR A 189 -19.26 23.03 -34.91
N GLU A 190 -19.71 24.27 -34.81
CA GLU A 190 -20.92 24.72 -34.13
C GLU A 190 -22.13 24.01 -34.75
N VAL A 191 -22.49 22.86 -34.19
CA VAL A 191 -23.75 22.19 -34.51
C VAL A 191 -24.78 22.66 -33.48
N THR A 192 -25.62 23.59 -33.91
CA THR A 192 -26.84 23.99 -33.21
C THR A 192 -27.77 22.77 -33.13
N ILE A 193 -27.86 22.13 -31.96
CA ILE A 193 -28.77 21.02 -31.72
C ILE A 193 -30.14 21.57 -31.35
N ASP A 194 -31.08 21.38 -32.26
CA ASP A 194 -32.50 21.68 -32.09
C ASP A 194 -33.11 20.71 -31.05
N THR A 195 -33.62 21.27 -29.95
CA THR A 195 -34.06 20.51 -28.76
C THR A 195 -35.53 20.12 -28.89
N SER A 196 -35.87 19.18 -29.79
CA SER A 196 -37.28 18.79 -29.98
C SER A 196 -37.58 17.29 -30.16
N ARG A 197 -36.62 16.38 -29.92
CA ARG A 197 -36.93 14.94 -29.90
C ARG A 197 -36.45 14.26 -28.63
N SER A 198 -37.41 13.97 -27.76
CA SER A 198 -37.31 13.03 -26.64
C SER A 198 -36.89 11.65 -27.16
N PHE A 199 -35.68 11.23 -26.78
CA PHE A 199 -35.18 9.88 -27.05
C PHE A 199 -35.28 9.06 -25.76
N ASP A 200 -36.43 8.43 -25.56
CA ASP A 200 -36.61 7.36 -24.58
C ASP A 200 -35.86 6.12 -25.07
N GLY A 201 -34.58 6.02 -24.72
CA GLY A 201 -33.74 4.87 -24.99
C GLY A 201 -32.86 4.56 -23.77
N PRO A 202 -32.73 3.28 -23.36
CA PRO A 202 -31.85 2.91 -22.28
C PRO A 202 -30.39 3.25 -22.65
N PRO A 203 -29.56 3.60 -21.67
CA PRO A 203 -28.24 4.13 -21.93
C PRO A 203 -27.31 3.13 -22.63
N ALA A 204 -26.54 3.66 -23.58
CA ALA A 204 -25.75 2.93 -24.59
C ALA A 204 -24.59 2.06 -24.06
N TYR A 205 -24.41 1.94 -22.73
CA TYR A 205 -23.31 1.13 -22.16
C TYR A 205 -23.61 -0.37 -22.11
N THR A 206 -24.84 -0.80 -22.42
CA THR A 206 -25.24 -2.22 -22.33
C THR A 206 -24.88 -3.06 -23.57
N ALA A 207 -24.43 -2.44 -24.67
CA ALA A 207 -24.26 -3.13 -25.96
C ALA A 207 -22.84 -3.69 -26.24
N LEU A 208 -21.89 -3.53 -25.31
CA LEU A 208 -20.46 -3.80 -25.58
C LEU A 208 -19.91 -5.11 -24.98
N TYR A 209 -20.76 -5.96 -24.42
CA TYR A 209 -20.35 -7.31 -24.04
C TYR A 209 -20.67 -8.29 -25.18
N PRO A 210 -19.66 -8.88 -25.85
CA PRO A 210 -19.92 -10.02 -26.71
C PRO A 210 -20.52 -11.14 -25.86
N LYS A 211 -21.68 -11.64 -26.29
CA LYS A 211 -22.36 -12.79 -25.70
C LYS A 211 -21.37 -13.96 -25.69
N PRO A 212 -21.16 -14.66 -24.56
CA PRO A 212 -20.34 -15.87 -24.57
C PRO A 212 -20.98 -16.88 -25.53
N SER A 213 -20.18 -17.39 -26.46
CA SER A 213 -20.57 -18.51 -27.31
C SER A 213 -20.54 -19.78 -26.46
N ASP A 214 -21.71 -20.40 -26.31
CA ASP A 214 -21.87 -21.74 -25.74
C ASP A 214 -21.11 -22.80 -26.56
#